data_AF-A0A7J8XG21-F1
#
_entry.id   AF-A0A7J8XG21-F1
#
_cell.length_a   1.000
_cell.length_b   1.000
_cell.length_c   1.000
_cell.angle_alpha   90.00
_cell.angle_beta   90.00
_cell.angle_gamma   90.00
#
_symmetry.space_group_name_H-M   'P 1'
#
loop_
_entity.id
_entity.type
_entity.pdbx_description
1 polymer ?
#
loop_
_entity_poly.entity_id
_entity_poly.type
_entity_poly.pdbx_seq_one_letter_code
_entity_poly.pdbx_strand_id
1 'polypeptide(L)' 'MTEKKSWPELVGTNGESAKETIERENRNVKAVVLLDGSPATMDFRSNRVQ' A
#
# COMPACT_ATOMS: atom_id res chain seq x y z
N MET A 1 16.71 -9.92 -5.25
CA MET A 1 16.30 -9.13 -4.07
C MET A 1 14.78 -9.11 -4.06
N THR A 2 14.17 -9.85 -3.15
CA THR A 2 12.72 -10.10 -3.15
C THR A 2 12.03 -8.91 -2.50
N GLU A 3 11.55 -7.96 -3.29
CA GLU A 3 10.78 -6.83 -2.77
C GLU A 3 9.47 -7.32 -2.14
N LYS A 4 9.15 -6.82 -0.95
CA LYS A 4 7.89 -7.13 -0.26
C LYS A 4 6.73 -6.50 -1.03
N LYS A 5 5.67 -7.28 -1.24
CA LYS A 5 4.48 -6.91 -2.04
C LYS A 5 3.18 -6.94 -1.25
N SER A 6 3.22 -7.36 0.00
CA SER A 6 2.04 -7.50 0.85
C SER A 6 2.40 -7.24 2.31
N TRP A 7 1.49 -6.59 3.02
CA TRP A 7 1.64 -6.19 4.42
C TRP A 7 0.40 -6.57 5.24
N PRO A 8 0.12 -7.87 5.43
CA PRO A 8 -1.02 -8.32 6.23
C PRO A 8 -0.99 -7.82 7.69
N GLU A 9 0.18 -7.48 8.21
CA GLU A 9 0.37 -6.92 9.55
C GLU A 9 -0.11 -5.48 9.71
N LEU A 10 -0.33 -4.74 8.62
CA LEU A 10 -0.84 -3.37 8.65
C LEU A 10 -2.38 -3.32 8.70
N VAL A 11 -3.05 -4.47 8.57
CA VAL A 11 -4.51 -4.56 8.69
C VAL A 11 -4.92 -4.13 10.11
N GLY A 12 -5.78 -3.12 10.20
CA GLY A 12 -6.24 -2.53 11.46
C GLY A 12 -5.37 -1.40 12.00
N THR A 13 -4.26 -1.06 11.33
CA THR A 13 -3.48 0.15 11.64
C THR A 13 -4.05 1.39 10.95
N ASN A 14 -3.65 2.59 11.40
CA ASN A 14 -4.00 3.82 10.72
C ASN A 14 -3.41 3.81 9.29
N GLY A 15 -4.22 4.14 8.30
CA GLY A 15 -3.81 4.19 6.89
C GLY A 15 -2.57 5.06 6.65
N GLU A 16 -2.40 6.17 7.37
CA GLU A 16 -1.18 7.00 7.24
C GLU A 16 0.07 6.27 7.75
N SER A 17 -0.02 5.60 8.90
CA SER A 17 1.09 4.79 9.45
C SER A 17 1.41 3.59 8.55
N ALA A 18 0.37 2.98 7.96
CA ALA A 18 0.52 1.90 7.00
C ALA A 18 1.24 2.39 5.74
N LYS A 19 0.84 3.56 5.21
CA LYS A 19 1.48 4.19 4.05
C LYS A 19 2.97 4.43 4.29
N GLU A 20 3.32 5.05 5.41
CA GLU A 20 4.72 5.34 5.74
C GLU A 20 5.55 4.05 5.86
N THR A 21 4.98 3.01 6.46
CA THR A 21 5.65 1.71 6.59
C THR A 21 5.89 1.06 5.23
N ILE A 22 4.88 1.07 4.34
CA ILE A 22 4.99 0.49 2.99
C ILE A 22 6.04 1.21 2.15
N GLU A 23 5.99 2.54 2.09
CA GLU A 23 6.96 3.35 1.32
C GLU A 23 8.39 3.24 1.87
N ARG A 24 8.54 3.02 3.19
CA ARG A 24 9.83 2.79 3.85
C ARG A 24 10.40 1.40 3.53
N GLU A 25 9.58 0.36 3.58
CA GLU A 25 10.00 -1.02 3.32
C GLU A 25 10.22 -1.30 1.83
N ASN A 26 9.45 -0.64 0.97
CA ASN A 26 9.59 -0.74 -0.46
C ASN A 26 9.46 0.65 -1.12
N ARG A 27 10.61 1.27 -1.40
CA ARG A 27 10.68 2.60 -2.02
C ARG A 27 10.23 2.62 -3.48
N ASN A 28 10.04 1.46 -4.11
CA ASN A 28 9.57 1.35 -5.49
C ASN A 28 8.03 1.31 -5.59
N VAL A 29 7.32 1.26 -4.46
CA VAL A 29 5.86 1.33 -4.42
C VAL A 29 5.39 2.61 -3.75
N LYS A 30 4.24 3.10 -4.22
CA LYS A 30 3.52 4.22 -3.62
C LYS A 30 2.27 3.67 -2.94
N ALA A 31 2.13 3.93 -1.64
CA ALA A 31 0.94 3.55 -0.90
C ALA A 31 -0.10 4.68 -0.98
N VAL A 32 -1.34 4.30 -1.30
CA VAL A 32 -2.47 5.22 -1.43
C VAL A 32 -3.51 4.81 -0.40
N VAL A 33 -3.77 5.70 0.57
CA VAL A 33 -4.81 5.47 1.57
C VAL A 33 -6.17 5.75 0.94
N LEU A 34 -7.03 4.74 0.88
CA LEU A 34 -8.40 4.85 0.40
C LEU A 34 -9.37 4.51 1.53
N LEU A 35 -10.51 5.21 1.57
CA LEU A 35 -11.61 4.81 2.44
C LEU A 35 -12.26 3.56 1.88
N ASP A 36 -12.75 2.67 2.74
CA ASP A 36 -13.50 1.50 2.32
C ASP A 36 -14.69 1.89 1.42
N GLY A 37 -14.83 1.20 0.29
CA GLY A 37 -15.83 1.52 -0.74
C GLY A 37 -15.47 2.69 -1.68
N SER A 38 -14.29 3.31 -1.56
CA SER A 38 -13.86 4.33 -2.52
C SER A 38 -13.59 3.71 -3.90
N PRO A 39 -14.00 4.39 -4.99
CA PRO A 39 -13.72 3.89 -6.32
C PRO A 39 -12.21 3.87 -6.59
N ALA A 40 -11.66 2.66 -6.70
CA ALA A 40 -10.29 2.41 -7.12
C ALA A 40 -10.21 2.31 -8.64
N THR A 41 -9.06 2.68 -9.20
CA THR A 41 -8.78 2.44 -10.63
C THR A 41 -8.44 0.96 -10.83
N MET A 42 -9.11 0.31 -11.79
CA MET A 42 -8.98 -1.13 -12.04
C MET A 42 -7.72 -1.51 -12.85
N ASP A 43 -6.80 -0.57 -13.05
CA ASP A 43 -5.55 -0.84 -13.76
C ASP A 43 -4.51 -1.52 -12.85
N PHE A 44 -3.85 -2.55 -13.38
CA PHE A 44 -2.78 -3.23 -12.67
C PHE A 44 -1.50 -2.39 -12.72
N ARG A 45 -1.06 -1.93 -11.55
CA ARG A 45 0.18 -1.17 -11.38
C ARG A 45 1.06 -1.81 -10.32
N SER A 46 2.18 -2.40 -10.73
CA SER A 46 3.15 -3.01 -9.80
C SER A 46 3.80 -2.03 -8.83
N ASN A 47 3.70 -0.72 -9.08
CA ASN A 47 4.23 0.34 -8.24
C ASN A 47 3.18 0.99 -7.32
N ARG A 48 1.97 0.44 -7.22
CA ARG A 48 0.87 1.01 -6.42
C ARG A 48 0.33 -0.02 -5.44
N VAL A 49 0.25 0.37 -4.18
CA VAL A 49 -0.41 -0.37 -3.11
C VAL A 49 -1.59 0.47 -2.62
N GLN A 50 -2.76 -0.16 -2.48
CA GLN A 50 -4.02 0.45 -2.01
C GLN A 50 -4.41 -0.18 -0.67
#